data_AF-A0A932B628-F1
#
_entry.id   AF-A0A932B628-F1
#
_cell.length_a   1.000
_cell.length_b   1.000
_cell.length_c   1.000
_cell.angle_alpha   90.00
_cell.angle_beta   90.00
_cell.angle_gamma   90.00
#
_symmetry.space_group_name_H-M   'P 1'
#
loop_
_entity.id
_entity.type
_entity.pdbx_description
1 polymer ?
#
loop_
_entity_poly.entity_id
_entity_poly.type
_entity_poly.pdbx_seq_one_letter_code
_entity_poly.pdbx_strand_id
1 'polypeptide(L)'
;MPTLQLKNYQQQALDALDTYLRAARISGARSAFESQTGYGYNQEPFAETPCVCLRIPTGGGKTLMGADAIGRMSREWPTGLTKPLVLWLVPSDPIRSQTLAALRTSGHPFRESLVQGVGESVCVCDLDELTVLSPQDYAQRAVVVVATIQSFRVEDTDQRNVYAFSEKLEAHFKGVQVERLQRLRELPDAVVTAEDVASAKAGREMLARFVGQPRWSLANWLALHEPYVIVDEAHNTKTERSFEALKRLNPSLILELTATPVPKRTNVLFHVSAQQLQAEDMIKMPIALIEHTRGWQAAVFDAVQNQRLLEAEAQQEEAATGVRADPNLSHRADPILSQGW
;
A
#
# COMPACT_ATOMS: atom_id res chain seq x y z
N MET A 1 10.85 3.30 25.72
CA MET A 1 10.43 2.06 25.03
C MET A 1 11.49 1.78 23.98
N PRO A 2 11.96 0.54 23.80
CA PRO A 2 12.96 0.24 22.77
C PRO A 2 12.34 0.48 21.39
N THR A 3 12.96 1.37 20.62
CA THR A 3 12.61 1.59 19.21
C THR A 3 12.88 0.30 18.45
N LEU A 4 11.89 -0.21 17.72
CA LEU A 4 12.01 -1.45 16.98
C LEU A 4 12.96 -1.19 15.79
N GLN A 5 14.20 -1.67 15.90
CA GLN A 5 15.20 -1.50 14.84
C GLN A 5 14.83 -2.35 13.63
N LEU A 6 15.02 -1.78 12.44
CA LEU A 6 14.85 -2.51 11.19
C LEU A 6 15.84 -3.68 11.11
N LYS A 7 15.34 -4.83 10.69
CA LYS A 7 16.17 -6.01 10.37
C LYS A 7 17.00 -5.73 9.12
N ASN A 8 18.09 -6.48 8.93
CA ASN A 8 19.01 -6.22 7.82
C ASN A 8 18.34 -6.27 6.44
N TYR A 9 17.44 -7.22 6.20
CA TYR A 9 16.72 -7.30 4.92
C TYR A 9 15.75 -6.13 4.72
N GLN A 10 15.17 -5.59 5.81
CA GLN A 10 14.26 -4.45 5.74
C GLN A 10 15.06 -3.20 5.36
N GLN A 11 16.22 -3.02 5.99
CA GLN A 11 17.14 -1.93 5.67
C GLN A 11 17.64 -2.03 4.22
N GLN A 12 18.10 -3.21 3.77
CA GLN A 12 18.55 -3.42 2.38
C GLN A 12 17.46 -3.12 1.35
N ALA A 13 16.22 -3.54 1.61
CA ALA A 13 15.10 -3.27 0.73
C ALA A 13 14.79 -1.76 0.63
N LEU A 14 14.90 -1.03 1.74
CA LEU A 14 14.69 0.42 1.77
C LEU A 14 15.86 1.18 1.16
N ASP A 15 17.09 0.69 1.29
CA ASP A 15 18.28 1.27 0.63
C ASP A 15 18.23 1.05 -0.90
N ALA A 16 17.67 -0.08 -1.33
CA ALA A 16 17.37 -0.32 -2.75
C ALA A 16 16.33 0.69 -3.27
N LEU A 17 15.30 1.01 -2.48
CA LEU A 17 14.34 2.07 -2.81
C LEU A 17 15.02 3.44 -2.91
N ASP A 18 15.87 3.81 -1.95
CA ASP A 18 16.60 5.08 -1.97
C ASP A 18 17.47 5.22 -3.22
N THR A 19 18.23 4.16 -3.55
CA THR A 19 19.09 4.10 -4.74
C THR A 19 18.27 4.30 -6.01
N TYR A 20 17.13 3.61 -6.11
CA TYR A 20 16.24 3.70 -7.25
C TYR A 20 15.69 5.10 -7.44
N LEU A 21 15.15 5.70 -6.37
CA LEU A 21 14.51 7.02 -6.45
C LEU A 21 15.52 8.11 -6.85
N ARG A 22 16.75 8.07 -6.31
CA ARG A 22 17.82 8.98 -6.70
C ARG A 22 18.16 8.86 -8.19
N ALA A 23 18.33 7.64 -8.68
CA ALA A 23 18.63 7.40 -10.09
C ALA A 23 17.47 7.81 -11.00
N ALA A 24 16.23 7.48 -10.62
CA ALA A 24 15.02 7.76 -11.39
C ALA A 24 14.81 9.27 -11.60
N ARG A 25 15.26 10.12 -10.67
CA ARG A 25 15.21 11.58 -10.83
C ARG A 25 16.11 12.11 -11.93
N ILE A 26 17.17 11.39 -12.26
CA ILE A 26 18.19 11.81 -13.23
C ILE A 26 17.89 11.18 -14.60
N SER A 27 17.61 9.89 -14.64
CA SER A 27 17.50 9.11 -15.88
C SER A 27 16.08 8.65 -16.21
N GLY A 28 15.08 8.96 -15.39
CA GLY A 28 13.72 8.44 -15.50
C GLY A 28 13.52 7.07 -14.85
N ALA A 29 12.25 6.77 -14.50
CA ALA A 29 11.85 5.60 -13.73
C ALA A 29 12.29 4.27 -14.37
N ARG A 30 12.11 4.15 -15.69
CA ARG A 30 12.47 2.95 -16.45
C ARG A 30 13.97 2.68 -16.44
N SER A 31 14.77 3.67 -16.84
CA SER A 31 16.23 3.50 -16.97
C SER A 31 16.88 3.20 -15.62
N ALA A 32 16.42 3.86 -14.55
CA ALA A 32 16.89 3.60 -13.20
C ALA A 32 16.58 2.16 -12.75
N PHE A 33 15.37 1.67 -13.03
CA PHE A 33 14.97 0.32 -12.68
C PHE A 33 15.77 -0.74 -13.43
N GLU A 34 15.89 -0.59 -14.75
CA GLU A 34 16.62 -1.52 -15.63
C GLU A 34 18.11 -1.55 -15.25
N SER A 35 18.70 -0.39 -14.94
CA SER A 35 20.10 -0.31 -14.51
C SER A 35 20.34 -0.96 -13.15
N GLN A 36 19.42 -0.82 -12.18
CA GLN A 36 19.61 -1.34 -10.84
C GLN A 36 19.31 -2.85 -10.74
N THR A 37 18.30 -3.32 -11.48
CA THR A 37 17.79 -4.69 -11.34
C THR A 37 18.27 -5.64 -12.45
N GLY A 38 18.63 -5.10 -13.62
CA GLY A 38 18.90 -5.88 -14.83
C GLY A 38 17.64 -6.45 -15.50
N TYR A 39 16.45 -6.19 -14.98
CA TYR A 39 15.17 -6.64 -15.54
C TYR A 39 14.43 -5.50 -16.24
N GLY A 40 13.56 -5.84 -17.19
CA GLY A 40 12.71 -4.85 -17.86
C GLY A 40 11.72 -4.18 -16.90
N TYR A 41 11.45 -2.89 -17.13
CA TYR A 41 10.45 -2.12 -16.39
C TYR A 41 9.13 -2.07 -17.17
N ASN A 42 8.04 -2.44 -16.52
CA ASN A 42 6.70 -2.23 -17.06
C ASN A 42 6.25 -0.79 -16.78
N GLN A 43 6.20 0.04 -17.82
CA GLN A 43 5.69 1.41 -17.76
C GLN A 43 4.17 1.45 -17.64
N GLU A 44 3.45 0.45 -18.16
CA GLU A 44 2.01 0.38 -17.99
C GLU A 44 1.67 -0.08 -16.56
N PRO A 45 0.72 0.59 -15.88
CA PRO A 45 -0.24 1.57 -16.39
C PRO A 45 0.13 3.05 -16.13
N PHE A 46 1.33 3.34 -15.62
CA PHE A 46 1.68 4.63 -14.99
C PHE A 46 2.67 5.49 -15.79
N ALA A 47 3.04 5.07 -16.99
CA ALA A 47 4.00 5.73 -17.88
C ALA A 47 5.32 6.07 -17.15
N GLU A 48 5.58 7.35 -16.92
CA GLU A 48 6.79 7.86 -16.28
C GLU A 48 6.70 7.95 -14.76
N THR A 49 5.49 7.85 -14.18
CA THR A 49 5.33 7.81 -12.73
C THR A 49 6.00 6.54 -12.19
N PRO A 50 6.97 6.65 -11.27
CA PRO A 50 7.63 5.47 -10.73
C PRO A 50 6.63 4.59 -9.96
N CYS A 51 6.63 3.30 -10.29
CA CYS A 51 5.82 2.30 -9.62
C CYS A 51 6.68 1.05 -9.42
N VAL A 52 7.08 0.80 -8.16
CA VAL A 52 8.02 -0.27 -7.79
C VAL A 52 7.53 -1.05 -6.59
N CYS A 53 7.95 -2.32 -6.53
CA CYS A 53 7.53 -3.27 -5.51
C CYS A 53 8.71 -3.75 -4.68
N LEU A 54 8.54 -3.73 -3.36
CA LEU A 54 9.39 -4.48 -2.43
C LEU A 54 8.68 -5.80 -2.10
N ARG A 55 9.25 -6.91 -2.55
CA ARG A 55 8.72 -8.25 -2.28
C ARG A 55 9.16 -8.71 -0.90
N ILE A 56 8.26 -8.61 0.06
CA ILE A 56 8.48 -8.94 1.48
C ILE A 56 7.48 -10.03 1.88
N PRO A 57 7.92 -11.15 2.47
CA PRO A 57 7.03 -12.23 2.88
C PRO A 57 6.00 -11.78 3.93
N THR A 58 4.95 -12.58 4.10
CA THR A 58 4.04 -12.46 5.24
C THR A 58 4.83 -12.57 6.54
N GLY A 59 4.53 -11.70 7.52
CA GLY A 59 5.30 -11.60 8.76
C GLY A 59 6.62 -10.83 8.64
N GLY A 60 7.11 -10.53 7.43
CA GLY A 60 8.37 -9.78 7.20
C GLY A 60 8.35 -8.29 7.57
N GLY A 61 7.32 -7.82 8.28
CA GLY A 61 7.22 -6.44 8.74
C GLY A 61 6.91 -5.41 7.64
N LYS A 62 6.10 -5.78 6.63
CA LYS A 62 5.66 -4.87 5.54
C LYS A 62 5.15 -3.53 6.07
N THR A 63 4.29 -3.54 7.08
CA THR A 63 3.72 -2.30 7.64
C THR A 63 4.77 -1.44 8.33
N LEU A 64 5.74 -2.02 9.02
CA LEU A 64 6.87 -1.24 9.57
C LEU A 64 7.69 -0.61 8.44
N MET A 65 7.99 -1.39 7.41
CA MET A 65 8.73 -0.89 6.24
C MET A 65 7.97 0.20 5.49
N GLY A 66 6.64 0.08 5.35
CA GLY A 66 5.80 1.10 4.75
C GLY A 66 5.85 2.42 5.52
N ALA A 67 5.85 2.36 6.85
CA ALA A 67 5.97 3.55 7.70
C ALA A 67 7.34 4.25 7.52
N ASP A 68 8.43 3.47 7.51
CA ASP A 68 9.79 3.99 7.30
C ASP A 68 9.97 4.57 5.89
N ALA A 69 9.42 3.88 4.89
CA ALA A 69 9.50 4.27 3.49
C ALA A 69 8.92 5.65 3.23
N ILE A 70 7.92 6.11 4.00
CA ILE A 70 7.33 7.45 3.83
C ILE A 70 8.39 8.55 3.96
N GLY A 71 9.22 8.49 5.00
CA GLY A 71 10.29 9.46 5.21
C GLY A 71 11.35 9.41 4.11
N ARG A 72 11.65 8.20 3.62
CA ARG A 72 12.60 7.96 2.53
C ARG A 72 12.10 8.50 1.20
N MET A 73 10.87 8.15 0.82
CA MET A 73 10.19 8.66 -0.37
C MET A 73 10.16 10.20 -0.35
N SER A 74 9.83 10.80 0.80
CA SER A 74 9.82 12.27 0.96
C SER A 74 11.18 12.92 0.76
N ARG A 75 12.27 12.28 1.16
CA ARG A 75 13.63 12.81 0.98
C ARG A 75 14.15 12.60 -0.44
N GLU A 76 13.98 11.39 -0.96
CA GLU A 76 14.63 10.98 -2.20
C GLU A 76 13.83 11.35 -3.44
N TRP A 77 12.49 11.45 -3.33
CA TRP A 77 11.57 11.82 -4.39
C TRP A 77 10.71 13.06 -4.03
N PRO A 78 11.32 14.23 -3.77
CA PRO A 78 10.59 15.41 -3.30
C PRO A 78 9.55 15.86 -4.33
N THR A 79 8.33 16.14 -3.85
CA THR A 79 7.25 16.71 -4.66
C THR A 79 7.22 18.24 -4.52
N GLY A 80 6.24 18.90 -5.16
CA GLY A 80 6.00 20.32 -4.95
C GLY A 80 5.45 20.69 -3.56
N LEU A 81 5.24 19.73 -2.66
CA LEU A 81 4.75 19.95 -1.31
C LEU A 81 5.90 20.14 -0.31
N THR A 82 5.70 20.99 0.70
CA THR A 82 6.62 21.18 1.82
C THR A 82 6.69 19.97 2.75
N LYS A 83 5.57 19.26 2.87
CA LYS A 83 5.41 18.04 3.68
C LYS A 83 4.69 16.97 2.84
N PRO A 84 5.02 15.69 3.03
CA PRO A 84 4.46 14.64 2.19
C PRO A 84 2.98 14.42 2.46
N LEU A 85 2.22 14.22 1.40
CA LEU A 85 0.89 13.64 1.42
C LEU A 85 1.00 12.19 0.96
N VAL A 86 0.58 11.26 1.82
CA VAL A 86 0.62 9.83 1.57
C VAL A 86 -0.78 9.26 1.62
N LEU A 87 -1.13 8.48 0.60
CA LEU A 87 -2.30 7.61 0.60
C LEU A 87 -1.84 6.16 0.75
N TRP A 88 -2.12 5.58 1.90
CA TRP A 88 -1.82 4.19 2.21
C TRP A 88 -3.06 3.33 1.97
N LEU A 89 -3.01 2.53 0.92
CA LEU A 89 -4.07 1.64 0.49
C LEU A 89 -3.85 0.24 1.04
N VAL A 90 -4.83 -0.24 1.79
CA VAL A 90 -4.87 -1.59 2.38
C VAL A 90 -6.00 -2.42 1.75
N PRO A 91 -5.95 -3.77 1.82
CA PRO A 91 -6.90 -4.60 1.09
C PRO A 91 -8.30 -4.69 1.71
N SER A 92 -8.45 -4.41 3.02
CA SER A 92 -9.73 -4.56 3.74
C SER A 92 -9.91 -3.57 4.89
N ASP A 93 -11.15 -3.34 5.30
CA ASP A 93 -11.48 -2.41 6.40
C ASP A 93 -10.96 -2.82 7.78
N PRO A 94 -10.92 -4.12 8.15
CA PRO A 94 -10.25 -4.55 9.38
C PRO A 94 -8.76 -4.16 9.38
N ILE A 95 -8.04 -4.41 8.28
CA ILE A 95 -6.62 -4.04 8.15
C ILE A 95 -6.46 -2.51 8.16
N ARG A 96 -7.38 -1.78 7.52
CA ARG A 96 -7.42 -0.31 7.54
C ARG A 96 -7.49 0.22 8.97
N SER A 97 -8.45 -0.29 9.75
CA SER A 97 -8.71 0.18 11.11
C SER A 97 -7.54 -0.15 12.05
N GLN A 98 -6.95 -1.34 11.93
CA GLN A 98 -5.76 -1.74 12.68
C GLN A 98 -4.54 -0.87 12.33
N THR A 99 -4.27 -0.67 11.05
CA THR A 99 -3.15 0.14 10.56
C THR A 99 -3.29 1.60 11.00
N LEU A 100 -4.49 2.16 10.87
CA LEU A 100 -4.81 3.52 11.31
C LEU A 100 -4.56 3.69 12.82
N ALA A 101 -5.05 2.76 13.65
CA ALA A 101 -4.84 2.81 15.10
C ALA A 101 -3.35 2.70 15.46
N ALA A 102 -2.63 1.78 14.83
CA ALA A 102 -1.20 1.58 15.05
C ALA A 102 -0.36 2.82 14.67
N LEU A 103 -0.66 3.46 13.55
CA LEU A 103 0.04 4.67 13.09
C LEU A 103 -0.32 5.93 13.90
N ARG A 104 -1.40 5.91 14.68
CA ARG A 104 -1.82 6.99 15.58
C ARG A 104 -1.25 6.86 17.00
N THR A 105 -0.99 5.63 17.42
CA THR A 105 -0.66 5.33 18.81
C THR A 105 0.78 5.71 19.12
N SER A 106 0.99 6.69 20.02
CA SER A 106 2.32 7.07 20.50
C SER A 106 3.05 5.88 21.11
N GLY A 107 4.34 5.71 20.83
CA GLY A 107 5.12 4.56 21.29
C GLY A 107 4.89 3.27 20.48
N HIS A 108 3.91 3.22 19.58
CA HIS A 108 3.77 2.09 18.66
C HIS A 108 4.90 2.13 17.62
N PRO A 109 5.55 1.00 17.29
CA PRO A 109 6.69 0.97 16.35
C PRO A 109 6.44 1.67 15.01
N PHE A 110 5.25 1.52 14.43
CA PHE A 110 4.89 2.18 13.17
C PHE A 110 4.78 3.70 13.32
N ARG A 111 4.27 4.19 14.46
CA ARG A 111 4.21 5.62 14.76
C ARG A 111 5.62 6.19 14.93
N GLU A 112 6.47 5.51 15.69
CA GLU A 112 7.85 5.94 15.93
C GLU A 112 8.65 6.00 14.62
N SER A 113 8.56 4.98 13.78
CA SER A 113 9.21 4.96 12.46
C SER A 113 8.71 6.07 11.55
N LEU A 114 7.39 6.30 11.51
CA LEU A 114 6.81 7.42 10.75
C LEU A 114 7.33 8.77 11.25
N VAL A 115 7.29 9.01 12.57
CA VAL A 115 7.77 10.26 13.18
C VAL A 115 9.27 10.48 12.94
N GLN A 116 10.08 9.43 13.02
CA GLN A 116 11.50 9.49 12.69
C GLN A 116 11.73 9.91 11.24
N GLY A 117 10.87 9.47 10.31
CA GLY A 117 10.98 9.77 8.89
C GLY A 117 10.52 11.17 8.48
N VAL A 118 9.39 11.66 9.02
CA VAL A 118 8.75 12.92 8.57
C VAL A 118 8.68 14.02 9.64
N GLY A 119 9.08 13.72 10.87
CA GLY A 119 8.99 14.57 12.05
C GLY A 119 7.70 14.38 12.85
N GLU A 120 7.65 15.01 14.03
CA GLU A 120 6.52 14.87 14.97
C GLU A 120 5.20 15.45 14.44
N SER A 121 5.30 16.42 13.52
CA SER A 121 4.15 17.07 12.90
C SER A 121 3.57 16.21 11.77
N VAL A 122 3.00 15.08 12.16
CA VAL A 122 2.35 14.11 11.26
C VAL A 122 0.93 13.80 11.70
N CYS A 123 -0.01 14.06 10.80
CA CYS A 123 -1.42 13.74 10.91
C CYS A 123 -1.70 12.42 10.21
N VAL A 124 -2.26 11.46 10.94
CA VAL A 124 -2.70 10.18 10.38
C VAL A 124 -4.22 10.13 10.46
N CYS A 125 -4.89 9.93 9.35
CA CYS A 125 -6.35 10.01 9.26
C CYS A 125 -6.96 9.02 8.27
N ASP A 126 -8.27 8.82 8.35
CA ASP A 126 -9.04 8.18 7.30
C ASP A 126 -9.54 9.22 6.26
N LEU A 127 -10.40 8.78 5.34
CA LEU A 127 -10.95 9.62 4.27
C LEU A 127 -12.00 10.62 4.78
N ASP A 128 -12.75 10.30 5.83
CA ASP A 128 -13.83 11.15 6.33
C ASP A 128 -13.26 12.35 7.08
N GLU A 129 -12.25 12.11 7.91
CA GLU A 129 -11.53 13.14 8.66
C GLU A 129 -10.80 14.12 7.75
N LEU A 130 -10.40 13.67 6.56
CA LEU A 130 -9.70 14.51 5.60
C LEU A 130 -10.56 15.68 5.10
N THR A 131 -11.88 15.54 5.09
CA THR A 131 -12.80 16.63 4.69
C THR A 131 -12.84 17.82 5.65
N VAL A 132 -12.26 17.66 6.85
CA VAL A 132 -12.29 18.66 7.93
C VAL A 132 -10.96 19.39 8.08
N LEU A 133 -9.88 18.87 7.48
CA LEU A 133 -8.55 19.48 7.55
C LEU A 133 -8.51 20.77 6.74
N SER A 134 -7.90 21.81 7.33
CA SER A 134 -7.75 23.12 6.69
C SER A 134 -6.56 23.13 5.72
N PRO A 135 -6.56 23.98 4.66
CA PRO A 135 -5.41 24.14 3.78
C PRO A 135 -4.09 24.43 4.51
N GLN A 136 -4.16 25.11 5.66
CA GLN A 136 -2.99 25.41 6.49
C GLN A 136 -2.43 24.17 7.18
N ASP A 137 -3.28 23.26 7.66
CA ASP A 137 -2.84 22.01 8.29
C ASP A 137 -2.03 21.16 7.31
N TYR A 138 -2.47 21.06 6.06
CA TYR A 138 -1.74 20.33 5.01
C TYR A 138 -0.39 20.94 4.67
N ALA A 139 -0.28 22.27 4.68
CA ALA A 139 0.97 22.95 4.35
C ALA A 139 2.05 22.76 5.43
N GLN A 140 1.65 22.48 6.67
CA GLN A 140 2.55 22.45 7.83
C GLN A 140 2.84 21.03 8.34
N ARG A 141 1.99 20.05 8.03
CA ARG A 141 2.07 18.69 8.56
C ARG A 141 2.25 17.66 7.46
N ALA A 142 3.00 16.60 7.73
CA ALA A 142 2.90 15.40 6.92
C ALA A 142 1.51 14.78 7.13
N VAL A 143 0.86 14.33 6.06
CA VAL A 143 -0.48 13.73 6.13
C VAL A 143 -0.43 12.32 5.57
N VAL A 144 -0.86 11.35 6.38
CA VAL A 144 -0.95 9.94 6.00
C VAL A 144 -2.41 9.50 6.09
N VAL A 145 -2.98 9.20 4.94
CA VAL A 145 -4.38 8.78 4.78
C VAL A 145 -4.41 7.27 4.65
N VAL A 146 -5.07 6.58 5.59
CA VAL A 146 -5.22 5.12 5.53
C VAL A 146 -6.61 4.79 4.98
N ALA A 147 -6.65 4.13 3.82
CA ALA A 147 -7.89 3.83 3.11
C ALA A 147 -7.86 2.43 2.51
N THR A 148 -9.02 1.91 2.10
CA THR A 148 -9.05 0.71 1.27
C THR A 148 -9.01 1.08 -0.21
N ILE A 149 -8.43 0.22 -1.03
CA ILE A 149 -8.46 0.40 -2.49
C ILE A 149 -9.90 0.43 -3.03
N GLN A 150 -10.84 -0.25 -2.36
CA GLN A 150 -12.24 -0.31 -2.78
C GLN A 150 -12.92 1.06 -2.74
N SER A 151 -12.54 1.93 -1.82
CA SER A 151 -13.04 3.32 -1.76
C SER A 151 -12.82 4.10 -3.06
N PHE A 152 -11.83 3.70 -3.87
CA PHE A 152 -11.48 4.35 -5.13
C PHE A 152 -11.91 3.58 -6.39
N ARG A 153 -12.34 2.32 -6.28
CA ARG A 153 -12.81 1.50 -7.41
C ARG A 153 -14.30 1.70 -7.74
N VAL A 154 -14.90 2.79 -7.24
CA VAL A 154 -16.33 3.04 -7.39
C VAL A 154 -16.63 3.49 -8.83
N GLU A 155 -17.60 2.83 -9.46
CA GLU A 155 -18.08 3.17 -10.81
C GLU A 155 -19.12 4.29 -10.77
N ASP A 156 -19.95 4.32 -9.72
CA ASP A 156 -20.95 5.37 -9.52
C ASP A 156 -20.38 6.51 -8.66
N THR A 157 -19.78 7.51 -9.30
CA THR A 157 -19.19 8.70 -8.65
C THR A 157 -20.23 9.64 -8.01
N ASP A 158 -21.52 9.30 -8.11
CA ASP A 158 -22.63 10.14 -7.68
C ASP A 158 -23.08 9.90 -6.23
N GLN A 159 -22.64 8.80 -5.60
CA GLN A 159 -22.99 8.46 -4.21
C GLN A 159 -22.02 9.11 -3.23
N ARG A 160 -22.32 9.16 -1.92
CA ARG A 160 -21.40 9.65 -0.86
C ARG A 160 -20.10 8.83 -0.83
N ASN A 161 -19.21 9.10 -1.76
CA ASN A 161 -17.92 8.48 -1.96
C ASN A 161 -16.89 9.55 -2.29
N VAL A 162 -15.64 9.13 -2.45
CA VAL A 162 -14.49 10.01 -2.66
C VAL A 162 -14.57 10.88 -3.92
N TYR A 163 -15.43 10.54 -4.89
CA TYR A 163 -15.61 11.26 -6.13
C TYR A 163 -16.78 12.25 -6.11
N ALA A 164 -17.68 12.18 -5.13
CA ALA A 164 -18.81 13.09 -5.03
C ALA A 164 -18.38 14.53 -4.82
N PHE A 165 -19.15 15.46 -5.41
CA PHE A 165 -18.99 16.88 -5.17
C PHE A 165 -19.35 17.23 -3.71
N SER A 166 -18.52 18.05 -3.07
CA SER A 166 -18.68 18.50 -1.69
C SER A 166 -18.23 19.94 -1.53
N GLU A 167 -19.16 20.83 -1.17
CA GLU A 167 -18.84 22.24 -0.85
C GLU A 167 -17.90 22.38 0.35
N LYS A 168 -17.81 21.36 1.22
CA LYS A 168 -16.85 21.34 2.34
C LYS A 168 -15.40 21.49 1.86
N LEU A 169 -15.12 21.11 0.62
CA LEU A 169 -13.79 21.19 0.02
C LEU A 169 -13.53 22.52 -0.69
N GLU A 170 -14.48 23.48 -0.72
CA GLU A 170 -14.32 24.78 -1.41
C GLU A 170 -12.98 25.45 -1.10
N ALA A 171 -12.60 25.48 0.19
CA ALA A 171 -11.39 26.13 0.66
C ALA A 171 -10.09 25.56 0.06
N HIS A 172 -10.13 24.32 -0.45
CA HIS A 172 -8.97 23.66 -1.07
C HIS A 172 -8.84 23.91 -2.57
N PHE A 173 -9.93 24.31 -3.24
CA PHE A 173 -9.93 24.57 -4.68
C PHE A 173 -9.96 26.07 -4.98
N LYS A 174 -10.56 26.86 -4.09
CA LYS A 174 -10.68 28.31 -4.25
C LYS A 174 -9.31 28.97 -4.11
N GLY A 175 -8.92 29.76 -5.12
CA GLY A 175 -7.64 30.47 -5.13
C GLY A 175 -6.44 29.61 -5.55
N VAL A 176 -6.66 28.33 -5.90
CA VAL A 176 -5.62 27.53 -6.56
C VAL A 176 -5.36 28.09 -7.96
N GLN A 177 -4.08 28.17 -8.33
CA GLN A 177 -3.65 28.62 -9.65
C GLN A 177 -4.30 27.80 -10.77
N VAL A 178 -4.70 28.48 -11.85
CA VAL A 178 -5.45 27.87 -12.97
C VAL A 178 -4.65 26.74 -13.61
N GLU A 179 -3.32 26.88 -13.71
CA GLU A 179 -2.41 25.90 -14.28
C GLU A 179 -2.39 24.59 -13.48
N ARG A 180 -2.52 24.66 -12.14
CA ARG A 180 -2.62 23.46 -11.28
C ARG A 180 -3.97 22.79 -11.44
N LEU A 181 -5.05 23.57 -11.54
CA LEU A 181 -6.39 23.04 -11.77
C LEU A 181 -6.55 22.45 -13.18
N GLN A 182 -5.78 22.92 -14.17
CA GLN A 182 -5.77 22.36 -15.52
C GLN A 182 -5.31 20.90 -15.54
N ARG A 183 -4.33 20.52 -14.72
CA ARG A 183 -3.86 19.12 -14.62
C ARG A 183 -4.99 18.15 -14.23
N LEU A 184 -5.92 18.59 -13.41
CA LEU A 184 -7.08 17.76 -13.06
C LEU A 184 -8.00 17.52 -14.26
N ARG A 185 -8.02 18.41 -15.26
CA ARG A 185 -8.90 18.24 -16.44
C ARG A 185 -8.47 17.08 -17.34
N GLU A 186 -7.22 16.67 -17.25
CA GLU A 186 -6.66 15.54 -18.00
C GLU A 186 -6.95 14.20 -17.31
N LEU A 187 -7.40 14.23 -16.05
CA LEU A 187 -7.71 13.02 -15.29
C LEU A 187 -9.13 12.53 -15.58
N PRO A 188 -9.33 11.20 -15.65
CA PRO A 188 -10.67 10.63 -15.82
C PRO A 188 -11.61 11.06 -14.70
N ASP A 189 -12.83 11.44 -15.07
CA ASP A 189 -13.93 11.75 -14.14
C ASP A 189 -13.63 12.89 -13.16
N ALA A 190 -12.62 13.73 -13.42
CA ALA A 190 -12.24 14.80 -12.52
C ALA A 190 -13.02 16.10 -12.76
N VAL A 191 -13.70 16.26 -13.89
CA VAL A 191 -14.42 17.48 -14.27
C VAL A 191 -15.93 17.27 -14.12
N VAL A 192 -16.65 18.30 -13.67
CA VAL A 192 -18.11 18.30 -13.70
C VAL A 192 -18.59 18.43 -15.14
N THR A 193 -19.40 17.48 -15.58
CA THR A 193 -19.93 17.40 -16.95
C THR A 193 -21.36 17.92 -17.04
N ALA A 194 -21.84 18.18 -18.25
CA ALA A 194 -23.25 18.50 -18.45
C ALA A 194 -24.17 17.30 -18.11
N GLU A 195 -23.68 16.07 -18.28
CA GLU A 195 -24.41 14.84 -17.92
C GLU A 195 -24.61 14.73 -16.40
N ASP A 196 -23.62 15.14 -15.61
CA ASP A 196 -23.76 15.18 -14.15
C ASP A 196 -24.92 16.05 -13.71
N VAL A 197 -25.12 17.20 -14.35
CA VAL A 197 -26.18 18.18 -14.07
C VAL A 197 -27.53 17.68 -14.56
N ALA A 198 -27.56 17.01 -15.71
CA ALA A 198 -28.77 16.49 -16.34
C ALA A 198 -29.33 15.24 -15.63
N SER A 199 -28.58 14.61 -14.73
CA SER A 199 -29.06 13.45 -14.00
C SER A 199 -30.21 13.82 -13.05
N ALA A 200 -31.27 13.00 -13.01
CA ALA A 200 -32.51 13.26 -12.26
C ALA A 200 -32.37 13.19 -10.73
N LYS A 201 -31.14 13.31 -10.19
CA LYS A 201 -30.84 13.24 -8.76
C LYS A 201 -31.02 14.63 -8.13
N ALA A 202 -31.84 14.71 -7.08
CA ALA A 202 -32.12 15.96 -6.37
C ALA A 202 -30.84 16.65 -5.85
N GLY A 203 -30.78 17.99 -5.95
CA GLY A 203 -29.67 18.81 -5.44
C GLY A 203 -28.56 19.14 -6.44
N ARG A 204 -28.69 18.73 -7.72
CA ARG A 204 -27.64 18.90 -8.76
C ARG A 204 -27.75 20.16 -9.61
N GLU A 205 -28.81 20.94 -9.47
CA GLU A 205 -28.93 22.28 -10.09
C GLU A 205 -27.72 23.16 -9.73
N MET A 206 -27.20 22.98 -8.52
CA MET A 206 -26.00 23.65 -8.03
C MET A 206 -24.73 23.29 -8.82
N LEU A 207 -24.65 22.11 -9.45
CA LEU A 207 -23.50 21.69 -10.25
C LEU A 207 -23.41 22.45 -11.59
N ALA A 208 -24.50 23.06 -12.05
CA ALA A 208 -24.54 23.78 -13.33
C ALA A 208 -23.46 24.87 -13.43
N ARG A 209 -23.15 25.56 -12.33
CA ARG A 209 -22.09 26.58 -12.27
C ARG A 209 -20.66 26.01 -12.30
N PHE A 210 -20.50 24.71 -12.11
CA PHE A 210 -19.22 24.01 -12.09
C PHE A 210 -18.93 23.23 -13.37
N VAL A 211 -19.84 23.20 -14.35
CA VAL A 211 -19.62 22.50 -15.62
C VAL A 211 -18.32 22.96 -16.28
N GLY A 212 -17.46 22.02 -16.65
CA GLY A 212 -16.14 22.27 -17.22
C GLY A 212 -15.07 22.65 -16.19
N GLN A 213 -15.40 22.68 -14.89
CA GLN A 213 -14.46 22.90 -13.80
C GLN A 213 -14.14 21.59 -13.07
N PRO A 214 -12.93 21.47 -12.47
CA PRO A 214 -12.62 20.33 -11.61
C PRO A 214 -13.65 20.20 -10.48
N ARG A 215 -14.18 19.00 -10.30
CA ARG A 215 -15.14 18.67 -9.24
C ARG A 215 -14.48 18.84 -7.88
N TRP A 216 -15.15 19.49 -6.93
CA TRP A 216 -14.66 19.58 -5.56
C TRP A 216 -14.91 18.25 -4.84
N SER A 217 -14.02 17.28 -5.05
CA SER A 217 -14.10 15.94 -4.49
C SER A 217 -12.81 15.55 -3.77
N LEU A 218 -12.89 14.53 -2.93
CA LEU A 218 -11.73 14.04 -2.18
C LEU A 218 -10.66 13.45 -3.11
N ALA A 219 -11.09 12.73 -4.15
CA ALA A 219 -10.21 12.16 -5.16
C ALA A 219 -9.47 13.26 -5.93
N ASN A 220 -10.16 14.33 -6.34
CA ASN A 220 -9.52 15.46 -7.01
C ASN A 220 -8.62 16.26 -6.09
N TRP A 221 -8.99 16.36 -4.82
CA TRP A 221 -8.15 16.97 -3.81
C TRP A 221 -6.84 16.18 -3.67
N LEU A 222 -6.91 14.85 -3.52
CA LEU A 222 -5.74 13.99 -3.52
C LEU A 222 -4.92 14.22 -4.80
N ALA A 223 -5.55 14.11 -5.97
CA ALA A 223 -4.89 14.24 -7.26
C ALA A 223 -4.20 15.60 -7.50
N LEU A 224 -4.77 16.68 -6.95
CA LEU A 224 -4.19 18.02 -7.02
C LEU A 224 -2.86 18.13 -6.27
N HIS A 225 -2.70 17.31 -5.24
CA HIS A 225 -1.55 17.25 -4.36
C HIS A 225 -0.54 16.15 -4.73
N GLU A 226 -0.79 15.39 -5.80
CA GLU A 226 0.14 14.40 -6.37
C GLU A 226 0.74 13.45 -5.30
N PRO A 227 -0.09 12.67 -4.58
CA PRO A 227 0.31 12.00 -3.36
C PRO A 227 1.32 10.89 -3.64
N TYR A 228 2.10 10.54 -2.63
CA TYR A 228 2.71 9.23 -2.59
C TYR A 228 1.64 8.18 -2.32
N VAL A 229 1.67 7.08 -3.05
CA VAL A 229 0.74 5.97 -2.82
C VAL A 229 1.51 4.75 -2.35
N ILE A 230 1.15 4.23 -1.19
CA ILE A 230 1.62 2.92 -0.72
C ILE A 230 0.48 1.94 -0.94
N VAL A 231 0.75 0.83 -1.61
CA VAL A 231 -0.22 -0.25 -1.81
C VAL A 231 0.23 -1.48 -1.05
N ASP A 232 -0.42 -1.76 0.07
CA ASP A 232 -0.20 -2.98 0.84
C ASP A 232 -1.00 -4.15 0.26
N GLU A 233 -0.41 -5.34 0.30
CA GLU A 233 -0.88 -6.53 -0.40
C GLU A 233 -1.23 -6.27 -1.87
N ALA A 234 -0.31 -5.62 -2.58
CA ALA A 234 -0.48 -5.13 -3.96
C ALA A 234 -0.85 -6.19 -5.00
N HIS A 235 -0.76 -7.49 -4.68
CA HIS A 235 -1.28 -8.55 -5.55
C HIS A 235 -2.81 -8.43 -5.78
N ASN A 236 -3.54 -7.82 -4.83
CA ASN A 236 -4.98 -7.57 -4.93
C ASN A 236 -5.34 -6.36 -5.81
N THR A 237 -4.35 -5.61 -6.31
CA THR A 237 -4.55 -4.33 -7.04
C THR A 237 -3.99 -4.35 -8.46
N LYS A 238 -3.86 -5.53 -9.06
CA LYS A 238 -3.30 -5.72 -10.41
C LYS A 238 -4.35 -5.88 -11.53
N THR A 239 -5.56 -5.38 -11.30
CA THR A 239 -6.66 -5.37 -12.29
C THR A 239 -6.77 -4.00 -12.97
N GLU A 240 -7.33 -3.95 -14.18
CA GLU A 240 -7.50 -2.69 -14.92
C GLU A 240 -8.27 -1.64 -14.10
N ARG A 241 -9.37 -2.03 -13.44
CA ARG A 241 -10.12 -1.14 -12.53
C ARG A 241 -9.25 -0.56 -11.40
N SER A 242 -8.29 -1.33 -10.89
CA SER A 242 -7.37 -0.84 -9.86
C SER A 242 -6.40 0.18 -10.43
N PHE A 243 -5.90 -0.08 -11.63
CA PHE A 243 -4.99 0.81 -12.34
C PHE A 243 -5.67 2.12 -12.74
N GLU A 244 -6.92 2.06 -13.20
CA GLU A 244 -7.75 3.25 -13.45
C GLU A 244 -7.97 4.06 -12.17
N ALA A 245 -8.35 3.41 -11.07
CA ALA A 245 -8.52 4.07 -9.78
C ALA A 245 -7.22 4.74 -9.30
N LEU A 246 -6.07 4.07 -9.42
CA LEU A 246 -4.76 4.63 -9.07
C LEU A 246 -4.37 5.78 -10.00
N LYS A 247 -4.65 5.70 -11.30
CA LYS A 247 -4.40 6.79 -12.26
C LYS A 247 -5.19 8.05 -11.93
N ARG A 248 -6.48 7.91 -11.56
CA ARG A 248 -7.33 9.05 -11.13
C ARG A 248 -6.78 9.80 -9.93
N LEU A 249 -5.95 9.16 -9.10
CA LEU A 249 -5.33 9.77 -7.94
C LEU A 249 -4.08 10.58 -8.26
N ASN A 250 -3.64 10.59 -9.53
CA ASN A 250 -2.48 11.32 -10.02
C ASN A 250 -1.23 11.19 -9.12
N PRO A 251 -0.79 9.97 -8.80
CA PRO A 251 0.29 9.77 -7.84
C PRO A 251 1.63 10.29 -8.37
N SER A 252 2.45 10.84 -7.48
CA SER A 252 3.84 11.21 -7.81
C SER A 252 4.79 10.01 -7.76
N LEU A 253 4.46 9.00 -6.96
CA LEU A 253 5.23 7.76 -6.77
C LEU A 253 4.32 6.69 -6.16
N ILE A 254 4.44 5.45 -6.64
CA ILE A 254 3.73 4.28 -6.10
C ILE A 254 4.75 3.28 -5.55
N LEU A 255 4.61 2.95 -4.27
CA LEU A 255 5.34 1.87 -3.60
C LEU A 255 4.41 0.71 -3.32
N GLU A 256 4.74 -0.46 -3.84
CA GLU A 256 3.97 -1.69 -3.63
C GLU A 256 4.68 -2.60 -2.62
N LEU A 257 3.92 -3.11 -1.66
CA LEU A 257 4.39 -4.06 -0.66
C LEU A 257 3.56 -5.34 -0.80
N THR A 258 4.22 -6.47 -1.07
CA THR A 258 3.52 -7.76 -1.22
C THR A 258 4.47 -8.93 -1.05
N ALA A 259 3.97 -10.07 -0.60
CA ALA A 259 4.71 -11.33 -0.61
C ALA A 259 4.70 -12.01 -2.00
N THR A 260 3.64 -11.75 -2.76
CA THR A 260 3.22 -12.52 -3.94
C THR A 260 3.02 -11.59 -5.15
N PRO A 261 4.08 -10.96 -5.68
CA PRO A 261 3.96 -10.06 -6.81
C PRO A 261 3.40 -10.79 -8.05
N VAL A 262 2.52 -10.12 -8.80
CA VAL A 262 1.94 -10.69 -10.02
C VAL A 262 2.97 -10.58 -11.14
N PRO A 263 3.39 -11.70 -11.77
CA PRO A 263 4.37 -11.69 -12.85
C PRO A 263 3.98 -10.74 -13.97
N LYS A 264 4.97 -10.03 -14.54
CA LYS A 264 4.82 -9.06 -15.65
C LYS A 264 3.95 -7.83 -15.35
N ARG A 265 3.19 -7.80 -14.24
CA ARG A 265 2.39 -6.63 -13.79
C ARG A 265 3.02 -5.89 -12.61
N THR A 266 4.21 -6.31 -12.17
CA THR A 266 4.86 -5.80 -10.96
C THR A 266 6.34 -5.57 -11.22
N ASN A 267 6.80 -4.34 -10.99
CA ASN A 267 8.21 -3.97 -11.09
C ASN A 267 8.89 -4.28 -9.76
N VAL A 268 9.32 -5.53 -9.56
CA VAL A 268 9.96 -5.96 -8.30
C VAL A 268 11.37 -5.39 -8.22
N LEU A 269 11.54 -4.37 -7.38
CA LEU A 269 12.81 -3.68 -7.18
C LEU A 269 13.73 -4.46 -6.25
N PHE A 270 13.16 -5.07 -5.21
CA PHE A 270 13.89 -5.86 -4.25
C PHE A 270 13.05 -7.08 -3.85
N HIS A 271 13.72 -8.21 -3.62
CA HIS A 271 13.09 -9.40 -3.09
C HIS A 271 13.88 -9.94 -1.90
N VAL A 272 13.18 -10.24 -0.81
CA VAL A 272 13.79 -10.91 0.34
C VAL A 272 13.85 -12.41 0.05
N SER A 273 15.03 -12.99 0.13
CA SER A 273 15.23 -14.43 -0.05
C SER A 273 14.85 -15.20 1.22
N ALA A 274 14.51 -16.48 1.07
CA ALA A 274 14.24 -17.37 2.21
C ALA A 274 15.43 -17.46 3.18
N GLN A 275 16.66 -17.41 2.67
CA GLN A 275 17.89 -17.43 3.47
C GLN A 275 18.04 -16.17 4.33
N GLN A 276 17.71 -14.99 3.80
CA GLN A 276 17.75 -13.75 4.56
C GLN A 276 16.72 -13.74 5.71
N LEU A 277 15.57 -14.36 5.50
CA LEU A 277 14.54 -14.51 6.54
C LEU A 277 14.97 -15.51 7.61
N GLN A 278 15.60 -16.61 7.20
CA GLN A 278 16.17 -17.59 8.12
C GLN A 278 17.26 -16.97 9.01
N ALA A 279 18.17 -16.18 8.42
CA ALA A 279 19.25 -15.51 9.15
C ALA A 279 18.76 -14.50 10.21
N GLU A 280 17.49 -14.08 10.11
CA GLU A 280 16.85 -13.10 10.99
C GLU A 280 15.75 -13.73 11.86
N ASP A 281 15.74 -15.06 11.98
CA ASP A 281 14.76 -15.85 12.75
C ASP A 281 13.29 -15.55 12.40
N MET A 282 13.04 -15.09 11.17
CA MET A 282 11.69 -14.71 10.69
C MET A 282 10.87 -15.89 10.17
N ILE A 283 11.46 -17.10 10.11
CA ILE A 283 10.79 -18.33 9.71
C ILE A 283 10.91 -19.33 10.86
N LYS A 284 9.78 -19.77 11.43
CA LYS A 284 9.73 -21.00 12.24
C LYS A 284 9.77 -22.18 11.27
N MET A 285 10.90 -22.87 11.19
CA MET A 285 11.00 -24.12 10.41
C MET A 285 10.05 -25.18 11.01
N PRO A 286 9.25 -25.83 10.15
CA PRO A 286 9.70 -27.13 9.67
C PRO A 286 9.42 -27.28 8.16
N ILE A 287 10.12 -26.53 7.31
CA ILE A 287 10.09 -26.85 5.87
C ILE A 287 11.20 -27.87 5.59
N ALA A 288 10.87 -29.15 5.79
CA ALA A 288 11.69 -30.25 5.29
C ALA A 288 11.38 -30.44 3.79
N LEU A 289 12.15 -29.79 2.92
CA LEU A 289 12.14 -30.09 1.50
C LEU A 289 12.91 -31.39 1.28
N ILE A 290 12.17 -32.50 1.12
CA ILE A 290 12.73 -33.80 0.75
C ILE A 290 12.54 -33.98 -0.76
N GLU A 291 13.63 -34.13 -1.50
CA GLU A 291 13.57 -34.45 -2.92
C GLU A 291 13.28 -35.94 -3.13
N HIS A 292 12.13 -36.27 -3.73
CA HIS A 292 11.79 -37.65 -4.09
C HIS A 292 12.25 -37.95 -5.52
N THR A 293 13.50 -38.41 -5.64
CA THR A 293 14.13 -38.78 -6.93
C THR A 293 13.46 -39.96 -7.64
N ARG A 294 12.54 -40.66 -6.96
CA ARG A 294 11.74 -41.79 -7.51
C ARG A 294 10.40 -41.38 -8.11
N GLY A 295 10.14 -40.08 -8.26
CA GLY A 295 8.92 -39.55 -8.88
C GLY A 295 7.79 -39.29 -7.88
N TRP A 296 6.70 -38.71 -8.40
CA TRP A 296 5.60 -38.15 -7.59
C TRP A 296 4.86 -39.21 -6.75
N GLN A 297 4.82 -40.48 -7.16
CA GLN A 297 4.16 -41.51 -6.35
C GLN A 297 4.88 -41.75 -5.01
N ALA A 298 6.20 -41.66 -4.99
CA ALA A 298 6.99 -41.78 -3.76
C ALA A 298 6.76 -40.56 -2.84
N ALA A 299 6.67 -39.36 -3.42
CA ALA A 299 6.34 -38.14 -2.67
C ALA A 299 4.96 -38.22 -2.01
N VAL A 300 3.94 -38.71 -2.74
CA VAL A 300 2.58 -38.90 -2.21
C VAL A 300 2.57 -39.96 -1.11
N PHE A 301 3.27 -41.07 -1.30
CA PHE A 301 3.36 -42.12 -0.30
C PHE A 301 3.98 -41.61 1.01
N ASP A 302 5.11 -40.91 0.92
CA ASP A 302 5.81 -40.37 2.09
C ASP A 302 4.97 -39.28 2.79
N ALA A 303 4.24 -38.44 2.03
CA ALA A 303 3.30 -37.48 2.59
C ALA A 303 2.18 -38.16 3.39
N VAL A 304 1.62 -39.25 2.89
CA VAL A 304 0.57 -40.02 3.60
C VAL A 304 1.12 -40.69 4.86
N GLN A 305 2.35 -41.22 4.82
CA GLN A 305 2.98 -41.79 6.01
C GLN A 305 3.26 -40.73 7.08
N ASN A 306 3.77 -39.56 6.68
CA ASN A 306 4.00 -38.44 7.59
C ASN A 306 2.70 -37.92 8.20
N GLN A 307 1.62 -37.81 7.42
CA GLN A 307 0.31 -37.44 7.96
C GLN A 307 -0.13 -38.41 9.06
N ARG A 308 -0.01 -39.72 8.83
CA ARG A 308 -0.40 -40.73 9.82
C ARG A 308 0.45 -40.68 11.09
N LEU A 309 1.75 -40.39 10.95
CA LEU A 309 2.64 -40.22 12.09
C LEU A 309 2.22 -39.01 12.93
N LEU A 310 1.99 -37.86 12.29
CA LEU A 310 1.56 -36.63 12.97
C LEU A 310 0.18 -36.77 13.60
N GLU A 311 -0.75 -37.50 12.97
CA GLU A 311 -2.05 -37.84 13.57
C GLU A 311 -1.90 -38.69 14.84
N ALA A 312 -0.96 -39.64 14.86
CA ALA A 312 -0.69 -40.47 16.04
C ALA A 312 -0.04 -39.65 17.17
N GLU A 313 0.90 -38.77 16.84
CA GLU A 313 1.54 -37.86 17.80
C GLU A 313 0.53 -36.87 18.40
N ALA A 314 -0.32 -36.26 17.56
CA ALA A 314 -1.37 -35.36 18.01
C ALA A 314 -2.37 -36.05 18.95
N GLN A 315 -2.72 -37.31 18.70
CA GLN A 315 -3.58 -38.11 19.59
C GLN A 315 -2.91 -38.41 20.94
N GLN A 316 -1.61 -38.70 20.95
CA GLN A 316 -0.86 -38.89 22.20
C GLN A 316 -0.76 -37.59 23.01
N GLU A 317 -0.55 -36.46 22.34
CA GLU A 317 -0.46 -35.14 22.98
C GLU A 317 -1.82 -34.67 23.52
N GLU A 318 -2.92 -34.93 22.79
CA GLU A 318 -4.30 -34.69 23.24
C GLU A 318 -4.62 -35.54 24.48
N ALA A 319 -4.19 -36.81 24.52
CA ALA A 319 -4.36 -37.66 25.69
C ALA A 319 -3.56 -37.17 26.91
N ALA A 320 -2.41 -36.50 26.70
CA ALA A 320 -1.56 -36.00 27.78
C ALA A 320 -1.98 -34.61 28.29
N THR A 321 -2.49 -33.74 27.42
CA THR A 321 -2.73 -32.31 27.72
C THR A 321 -4.20 -31.92 27.74
N GLY A 322 -5.10 -32.77 27.23
CA GLY A 322 -6.53 -32.47 27.07
C GLY A 322 -6.83 -31.46 25.96
N VAL A 323 -5.83 -31.03 25.20
CA VAL A 323 -5.96 -30.07 24.10
C VAL A 323 -5.61 -30.80 22.80
N ARG A 324 -6.55 -30.80 21.84
CA ARG A 324 -6.34 -31.40 20.53
C ARG A 324 -5.40 -30.55 19.68
N ALA A 325 -4.21 -31.07 19.40
CA ALA A 325 -3.34 -30.52 18.36
C ALA A 325 -3.93 -30.80 16.97
N ASP A 326 -3.87 -29.84 16.05
CA ASP A 326 -4.26 -30.06 14.65
C ASP A 326 -3.09 -30.75 13.91
N PRO A 327 -3.24 -32.02 13.48
CA PRO A 327 -2.17 -32.77 12.83
C PRO A 327 -1.78 -32.20 11.46
N ASN A 328 -2.59 -31.32 10.86
CA ASN A 328 -2.32 -30.67 9.58
C ASN A 328 -1.70 -29.28 9.70
N LEU A 329 -1.38 -28.81 10.91
CA LEU A 329 -0.79 -27.49 11.11
C LEU A 329 0.60 -27.34 10.44
N SER A 330 1.27 -28.45 10.08
CA SER A 330 2.52 -28.47 9.30
C SER A 330 2.31 -28.27 7.79
N HIS A 331 1.09 -28.48 7.28
CA HIS A 331 0.72 -28.32 5.87
C HIS A 331 -0.01 -27.01 5.57
N ARG A 332 -0.43 -26.29 6.60
CA ARG A 332 -0.88 -24.90 6.46
C ARG A 332 0.29 -23.97 6.68
N ALA A 333 0.62 -23.19 5.66
CA ALA A 333 1.29 -21.91 5.87
C ALA A 333 0.30 -20.96 6.56
N ASP A 334 -0.05 -21.23 7.81
CA ASP A 334 -0.82 -20.30 8.61
C ASP A 334 0.15 -19.20 9.11
N PRO A 335 -0.13 -17.92 8.81
CA PRO A 335 0.61 -16.83 9.42
C PRO A 335 0.46 -16.93 10.93
N ILE A 336 1.55 -16.69 11.66
CA ILE A 336 1.49 -16.42 13.08
C ILE A 336 0.65 -15.14 13.24
N LEU A 337 -0.65 -15.29 13.51
CA LEU A 337 -1.40 -14.29 14.25
C LEU A 337 -0.93 -14.44 15.69
N SER A 338 0.16 -13.75 16.02
CA SER A 338 0.61 -13.63 17.39
C SER A 338 -0.48 -12.88 18.16
N GLN A 339 -1.16 -13.62 19.04
CA GLN A 339 -1.76 -13.03 20.21
C GLN A 339 -0.70 -12.20 20.93
N GLY A 340 -1.04 -10.95 21.22
CA GLY A 340 -0.32 -10.07 22.13
C GLY A 340 1.01 -9.53 21.59
N TRP A 341 0.93 -8.46 20.79
CA TRP A 341 1.89 -7.35 20.80
C TRP A 341 1.14 -6.05 20.52
#